data_AF-A0A7Z2ZUP5-F1
#
_entry.id   AF-A0A7Z2ZUP5-F1
#
_cell.length_a   1.000
_cell.length_b   1.000
_cell.length_c   1.000
_cell.angle_alpha   90.00
_cell.angle_beta   90.00
_cell.angle_gamma   90.00
#
_symmetry.space_group_name_H-M   'P 1'
#
loop_
_entity.id
_entity.type
_entity.pdbx_description
1 polymer ?
#
loop_
_entity_poly.entity_id
_entity_poly.type
_entity_poly.pdbx_seq_one_letter_code
_entity_poly.pdbx_strand_id
1 'polypeptide(L)'
;MIDYATTQEIFDAFAQLADQEKCALYAAAHKQLEGTRFSAPMDLVHEALFLAAEGRRNWPRGLNFAIFMAMTIRSVAYADRTRLANKLAHRSPVEDLLEWSESGALVAHASAEECVERSQTCALMWKKVYSTRARLEHKDPLARSVLDCMLQEEPITSLRDDSGIGSAELEAARKRMLRALKNTGRL
;
A
#
# COMPACT_ATOMS: atom_id res chain seq x y z
N MET A 1 -48.52 -11.31 -1.29
CA MET A 1 -47.20 -11.81 -0.85
C MET A 1 -46.55 -12.45 -2.07
N ILE A 2 -45.34 -12.05 -2.47
CA ILE A 2 -44.68 -12.64 -3.64
C ILE A 2 -44.07 -13.97 -3.19
N ASP A 3 -44.44 -15.04 -3.89
CA ASP A 3 -43.97 -16.39 -3.63
C ASP A 3 -42.76 -16.69 -4.52
N TYR A 4 -41.68 -17.18 -3.91
CA TYR A 4 -40.38 -17.38 -4.55
C TYR A 4 -40.11 -18.86 -4.76
N ALA A 5 -39.42 -19.18 -5.85
CA ALA A 5 -39.02 -20.54 -6.15
C ALA A 5 -37.92 -21.02 -5.19
N THR A 6 -37.97 -22.31 -4.88
CA THR A 6 -36.92 -23.06 -4.19
C THR A 6 -35.76 -23.35 -5.13
N THR A 7 -34.62 -23.73 -4.56
CA THR A 7 -33.43 -24.12 -5.32
C THR A 7 -33.71 -25.26 -6.31
N GLN A 8 -34.50 -26.26 -5.92
CA GLN A 8 -34.84 -27.39 -6.81
C GLN A 8 -35.69 -26.93 -8.00
N GLU A 9 -36.71 -26.10 -7.76
CA GLU A 9 -37.55 -25.55 -8.83
C GLU A 9 -36.76 -24.70 -9.82
N ILE A 10 -35.71 -24.00 -9.38
CA ILE A 10 -34.81 -23.23 -10.26
C ILE A 10 -34.03 -24.17 -11.19
N PHE A 11 -33.48 -25.27 -10.67
CA PHE A 11 -32.76 -26.24 -11.49
C PHE A 11 -33.69 -26.98 -12.46
N ASP A 12 -34.88 -27.36 -12.00
CA ASP A 12 -35.89 -28.01 -12.84
C ASP A 12 -36.33 -27.07 -13.97
N ALA A 13 -36.60 -25.79 -13.66
CA ALA A 13 -36.95 -24.78 -14.66
C ALA A 13 -35.82 -24.56 -15.67
N PHE A 14 -34.56 -24.54 -15.23
CA PHE A 14 -33.41 -24.40 -16.13
C PHE A 14 -33.25 -25.62 -17.04
N ALA A 15 -33.43 -26.83 -16.52
CA ALA A 15 -33.37 -28.06 -17.30
C ALA A 15 -34.49 -28.14 -18.35
N GLN A 16 -35.69 -27.63 -18.01
CA GLN A 16 -36.87 -27.63 -18.86
C GLN A 16 -36.91 -26.50 -19.90
N LEU A 17 -35.91 -25.60 -19.92
CA LEU A 17 -35.84 -24.55 -20.95
C LEU A 17 -35.82 -25.16 -22.36
N ALA A 18 -36.66 -24.60 -23.23
CA ALA A 18 -36.66 -24.95 -24.64
C ALA A 18 -35.35 -24.53 -25.30
N ASP A 19 -34.96 -25.19 -26.39
CA ASP A 19 -33.71 -24.88 -27.11
C ASP A 19 -33.66 -23.43 -27.60
N GLN A 20 -34.81 -22.88 -27.99
CA GLN A 20 -34.93 -21.47 -28.38
C GLN A 20 -34.63 -20.52 -27.21
N GLU A 21 -35.10 -20.86 -26.01
CA GLU A 21 -34.85 -20.08 -24.79
C GLU A 21 -33.38 -20.18 -24.37
N LYS A 22 -32.78 -21.38 -24.47
CA LYS A 22 -31.34 -21.59 -24.24
C LYS A 22 -30.49 -20.76 -25.20
N CYS A 23 -30.84 -20.76 -26.50
CA CYS A 23 -30.21 -19.92 -27.51
C CYS A 23 -30.37 -18.42 -27.19
N ALA A 24 -31.55 -18.00 -26.75
CA ALA A 24 -31.80 -16.61 -26.36
C ALA A 24 -30.98 -16.18 -25.14
N LEU A 25 -30.86 -17.05 -24.13
CA LEU A 25 -30.01 -16.81 -22.96
C LEU A 25 -28.53 -16.73 -23.34
N TYR A 26 -28.07 -17.62 -24.22
CA TYR A 26 -26.71 -17.59 -24.74
C TYR A 26 -26.44 -16.27 -25.48
N ALA A 27 -27.35 -15.84 -26.36
CA ALA A 27 -27.23 -14.57 -27.08
C ALA A 27 -27.24 -13.37 -26.13
N ALA A 28 -28.10 -13.40 -25.10
CA ALA A 28 -28.16 -12.36 -24.07
C ALA A 28 -26.84 -12.29 -23.29
N ALA A 29 -26.27 -13.43 -22.89
CA ALA A 29 -25.00 -13.50 -22.20
C ALA A 29 -23.85 -13.04 -23.10
N HIS A 30 -23.85 -13.43 -24.38
CA HIS A 30 -22.83 -13.03 -25.35
C HIS A 30 -22.79 -11.51 -25.53
N LYS A 31 -23.96 -10.87 -25.65
CA LYS A 31 -24.07 -9.40 -25.71
C LYS A 31 -23.56 -8.70 -24.43
N GLN A 32 -23.56 -9.39 -23.30
CA GLN A 32 -23.14 -8.84 -22.01
C GLN A 32 -21.69 -9.18 -21.64
N LEU A 33 -21.02 -10.03 -22.41
CA LEU A 33 -19.70 -10.59 -22.09
C LEU A 33 -18.60 -9.51 -22.03
N GLU A 34 -18.68 -8.52 -22.92
CA GLU A 34 -17.66 -7.47 -23.03
C GLU A 34 -17.49 -6.68 -21.73
N GLY A 35 -16.23 -6.48 -21.35
CA GLY A 35 -15.83 -5.76 -20.14
C GLY A 35 -16.04 -6.53 -18.83
N THR A 36 -16.47 -7.78 -18.87
CA THR A 36 -16.58 -8.65 -17.69
C THR A 36 -15.34 -9.52 -17.51
N ARG A 37 -15.21 -10.16 -16.34
CA ARG A 37 -14.15 -11.13 -16.03
C ARG A 37 -14.35 -12.50 -16.68
N PHE A 38 -15.51 -12.74 -17.31
CA PHE A 38 -15.90 -14.06 -17.80
C PHE A 38 -15.30 -14.33 -19.18
N SER A 39 -14.87 -15.56 -19.42
CA SER A 39 -14.25 -15.97 -20.68
C SER A 39 -15.26 -16.36 -21.76
N ALA A 40 -16.38 -16.97 -21.36
CA ALA A 40 -17.40 -17.46 -22.25
C ALA A 40 -18.80 -16.99 -21.82
N PRO A 41 -19.75 -16.85 -22.78
CA PRO A 41 -21.14 -16.51 -22.45
C PRO A 41 -21.76 -17.47 -21.43
N MET A 42 -21.44 -18.77 -21.52
CA MET A 42 -21.96 -19.78 -20.60
C MET A 42 -21.48 -19.61 -19.16
N ASP A 43 -20.28 -19.04 -18.94
CA ASP A 43 -19.81 -18.75 -17.57
C ASP A 43 -20.76 -17.75 -16.89
N LEU A 44 -21.25 -16.78 -17.67
CA LEU A 44 -22.14 -15.74 -17.19
C LEU A 44 -23.56 -16.27 -16.93
N VAL A 45 -24.02 -17.23 -17.76
CA VAL A 45 -25.27 -17.97 -17.52
C VAL A 45 -25.17 -18.82 -16.25
N HIS A 46 -24.06 -19.55 -16.06
CA HIS A 46 -23.87 -20.39 -14.88
C HIS A 46 -23.72 -19.57 -13.60
N GLU A 47 -23.03 -18.43 -13.63
CA GLU A 47 -22.96 -17.52 -12.48
C GLU A 47 -24.36 -16.99 -12.13
N ALA A 48 -25.16 -16.58 -13.12
CA ALA A 48 -26.53 -16.14 -12.89
C ALA A 48 -27.39 -17.24 -12.26
N LEU A 49 -27.26 -18.49 -12.73
CA LEU A 49 -27.96 -19.65 -12.19
C LEU A 49 -27.53 -19.96 -10.76
N PHE A 50 -26.22 -19.93 -10.50
CA PHE A 50 -25.64 -20.13 -9.17
C PHE A 50 -26.19 -19.11 -8.16
N LEU A 51 -26.21 -17.83 -8.52
CA LEU A 51 -26.74 -16.77 -7.65
C LEU A 51 -28.25 -16.89 -7.40
N ALA A 52 -29.00 -17.43 -8.37
CA ALA A 52 -30.41 -17.73 -8.19
C ALA A 52 -30.61 -18.90 -7.22
N ALA A 53 -29.86 -19.99 -7.42
CA ALA A 53 -29.90 -21.19 -6.58
C ALA A 53 -29.48 -20.90 -5.12
N GLU A 54 -28.54 -19.99 -4.90
CA GLU A 54 -28.08 -19.53 -3.58
C GLU A 54 -29.09 -18.58 -2.88
N GLY A 55 -30.15 -18.14 -3.57
CA GLY A 55 -31.12 -17.19 -3.03
C GLY A 55 -30.65 -15.74 -2.97
N ARG A 56 -29.52 -15.42 -3.64
CA ARG A 56 -29.06 -14.02 -3.81
C ARG A 56 -29.84 -13.29 -4.90
N ARG A 57 -30.49 -14.05 -5.79
CA ARG A 57 -31.43 -13.57 -6.81
C ARG A 57 -32.69 -14.42 -6.76
N ASN A 58 -33.73 -13.92 -6.09
CA ASN A 58 -34.96 -14.69 -5.90
C ASN A 58 -35.83 -14.63 -7.17
N TRP A 59 -36.13 -15.80 -7.74
CA TRP A 59 -37.05 -15.93 -8.85
C TRP A 59 -38.51 -15.99 -8.35
N PRO A 60 -39.38 -15.05 -8.73
CA PRO A 60 -40.81 -15.14 -8.42
C PRO A 60 -41.47 -16.22 -9.30
N ARG A 61 -42.22 -17.16 -8.70
CA ARG A 61 -42.83 -18.28 -9.45
C ARG A 61 -43.77 -17.87 -10.59
N GLY A 62 -44.35 -16.67 -10.51
CA GLY A 62 -45.23 -16.12 -11.55
C GLY A 62 -44.52 -15.46 -12.74
N LEU A 63 -43.18 -15.31 -12.69
CA LEU A 63 -42.40 -14.69 -13.76
C LEU A 63 -41.81 -15.77 -14.67
N ASN A 64 -41.82 -15.56 -15.99
CA ASN A 64 -41.16 -16.47 -16.92
C ASN A 64 -39.65 -16.60 -16.57
N PHE A 65 -39.19 -17.85 -16.43
CA PHE A 65 -37.84 -18.16 -15.96
C PHE A 65 -36.74 -17.65 -16.91
N ALA A 66 -36.92 -17.79 -18.23
CA ALA A 66 -35.96 -17.31 -19.21
C ALA A 66 -35.80 -15.78 -19.15
N ILE A 67 -36.90 -15.04 -18.98
CA ILE A 67 -36.86 -13.57 -18.82
C ILE A 67 -36.13 -13.20 -17.52
N PHE A 68 -36.45 -13.87 -16.41
CA PHE A 68 -35.77 -13.69 -15.14
C PHE A 68 -34.25 -13.91 -15.25
N MET A 69 -33.84 -15.00 -15.90
CA MET A 69 -32.44 -15.33 -16.14
C MET A 69 -31.75 -14.29 -17.02
N ALA A 70 -32.36 -13.84 -18.11
CA ALA A 70 -31.81 -12.81 -18.97
C ALA A 70 -31.57 -11.48 -18.24
N MET A 71 -32.49 -11.10 -17.34
CA MET A 71 -32.31 -9.94 -16.48
C MET A 71 -31.21 -10.13 -15.45
N THR A 72 -31.10 -11.33 -14.89
CA THR A 72 -30.07 -11.67 -13.91
C THR A 72 -28.68 -11.64 -14.52
N ILE A 73 -28.50 -12.24 -15.71
CA ILE A 73 -27.31 -12.15 -16.57
C ILE A 73 -26.88 -10.69 -16.75
N ARG A 74 -27.79 -9.81 -17.17
CA ARG A 74 -27.49 -8.37 -17.34
C ARG A 74 -27.01 -7.72 -16.03
N SER A 75 -27.66 -8.04 -14.92
CA SER A 75 -27.31 -7.49 -13.61
C SER A 75 -25.94 -7.97 -13.13
N VAL A 76 -25.61 -9.25 -13.33
CA VAL A 76 -24.30 -9.84 -13.01
C VAL A 76 -23.20 -9.17 -13.83
N ALA A 77 -23.39 -9.06 -15.14
CA ALA A 77 -22.42 -8.42 -16.04
C ALA A 77 -22.17 -6.96 -15.67
N TYR A 78 -23.22 -6.21 -15.34
CA TYR A 78 -23.10 -4.83 -14.88
C TYR A 78 -22.32 -4.72 -13.57
N ALA A 79 -22.68 -5.53 -12.56
CA ALA A 79 -22.01 -5.51 -11.26
C ALA A 79 -20.52 -5.88 -11.37
N ASP A 80 -20.19 -6.84 -12.23
CA ASP A 80 -18.81 -7.24 -12.47
C ASP A 80 -18.00 -6.13 -13.17
N ARG A 81 -18.56 -5.50 -14.21
CA ARG A 81 -17.98 -4.31 -14.86
C ARG A 81 -17.71 -3.18 -13.87
N THR A 82 -18.69 -2.84 -13.04
CA THR A 82 -18.51 -1.79 -12.02
C THR A 82 -17.42 -2.18 -11.03
N ARG A 83 -17.35 -3.44 -10.62
CA ARG A 83 -16.30 -3.92 -9.72
C ARG A 83 -14.92 -3.83 -10.38
N LEU A 84 -14.79 -4.18 -11.66
CA LEU A 84 -13.54 -4.07 -12.41
C LEU A 84 -13.13 -2.61 -12.60
N ALA A 85 -14.05 -1.73 -12.99
CA ALA A 85 -13.81 -0.30 -13.10
C ALA A 85 -13.33 0.31 -11.78
N ASN A 86 -13.98 -0.02 -10.67
CA ASN A 86 -13.55 0.44 -9.34
C ASN A 86 -12.19 -0.13 -8.94
N LYS A 87 -11.91 -1.40 -9.26
CA LYS A 87 -10.58 -1.99 -9.02
C LYS A 87 -9.49 -1.30 -9.84
N LEU A 88 -9.77 -0.95 -11.10
CA LEU A 88 -8.84 -0.24 -11.97
C LEU A 88 -8.62 1.21 -11.51
N ALA A 89 -9.67 1.88 -11.02
CA ALA A 89 -9.53 3.22 -10.42
C ALA A 89 -8.61 3.25 -9.20
N HIS A 90 -8.43 2.12 -8.51
CA HIS A 90 -7.49 1.97 -7.39
C HIS A 90 -6.12 1.41 -7.78
N ARG A 91 -5.86 1.17 -9.07
CA ARG A 91 -4.55 0.74 -9.56
C ARG A 91 -3.85 1.94 -10.18
N SER A 92 -2.66 2.29 -9.68
CA SER A 92 -1.79 3.21 -10.41
C SER A 92 -1.36 2.56 -11.73
N PRO A 93 -1.20 3.34 -12.82
CA PRO A 93 -0.58 2.87 -14.04
C PRO A 93 0.73 2.14 -13.78
N VAL A 94 1.05 1.15 -14.61
CA VAL A 94 2.31 0.40 -14.49
C VAL A 94 3.50 1.33 -14.71
N GLU A 95 3.30 2.38 -15.49
CA GLU A 95 4.24 3.47 -15.74
C GLU A 95 4.64 4.18 -14.43
N ASP A 96 3.67 4.46 -13.53
CA ASP A 96 3.95 5.02 -12.20
C ASP A 96 4.75 4.04 -11.31
N LEU A 97 4.46 2.75 -11.43
CA LEU A 97 5.17 1.70 -10.69
C LEU A 97 6.60 1.47 -11.22
N LEU A 98 6.82 1.69 -12.52
CA LEU A 98 8.13 1.57 -13.15
C LEU A 98 9.03 2.76 -12.80
N GLU A 99 8.49 3.99 -12.73
CA GLU A 99 9.20 5.14 -12.16
C GLU A 99 9.62 4.89 -10.69
N TRP A 100 8.80 4.17 -9.92
CA TRP A 100 9.14 3.77 -8.55
C TRP A 100 10.18 2.63 -8.46
N SER A 101 10.37 1.85 -9.51
CA SER A 101 11.26 0.67 -9.50
C SER A 101 12.72 1.00 -9.80
N GLU A 102 13.01 2.11 -10.48
CA GLU A 102 14.38 2.55 -10.73
C GLU A 102 15.03 3.21 -9.50
N SER A 103 14.23 3.73 -8.57
CA SER A 103 14.67 4.07 -7.21
C SER A 103 14.53 2.86 -6.31
N GLY A 104 15.55 2.01 -6.28
CA GLY A 104 15.62 0.80 -5.44
C GLY A 104 15.63 1.08 -3.94
N ALA A 105 14.52 1.55 -3.39
CA ALA A 105 14.08 1.45 -2.01
C ALA A 105 12.74 2.19 -1.93
N LEU A 106 11.82 1.70 -1.11
CA LEU A 106 10.68 2.47 -0.61
C LEU A 106 11.20 3.66 0.22
N VAL A 107 11.84 4.64 -0.43
CA VAL A 107 12.12 5.93 0.17
C VAL A 107 10.80 6.65 0.08
N ALA A 108 10.04 6.62 1.17
CA ALA A 108 8.98 7.58 1.37
C ALA A 108 9.60 8.97 1.14
N HIS A 109 9.29 9.59 0.00
CA HIS A 109 9.71 10.94 -0.27
C HIS A 109 9.09 11.80 0.82
N ALA A 110 9.95 12.31 1.71
CA ALA A 110 9.51 13.19 2.77
C ALA A 110 8.73 14.34 2.13
N SER A 111 7.60 14.72 2.72
CA SER A 111 6.83 15.85 2.21
C SER A 111 7.69 17.11 2.17
N ALA A 112 7.29 18.12 1.39
CA ALA A 112 8.00 19.40 1.38
C ALA A 112 8.11 20.00 2.80
N GLU A 113 7.06 19.84 3.62
CA GLU A 113 7.04 20.26 5.02
C GLU A 113 8.03 19.47 5.87
N GLU A 114 8.07 18.15 5.73
CA GLU A 114 9.04 17.30 6.43
C GLU A 114 10.49 17.61 6.02
N CYS A 115 10.73 17.92 4.74
CA CYS A 115 12.05 18.34 4.25
C CYS A 115 12.49 19.66 4.91
N VAL A 116 11.57 20.61 5.03
CA VAL A 116 11.84 21.91 5.69
C VAL A 116 12.09 21.71 7.18
N GLU A 117 11.27 20.92 7.87
CA GLU A 117 11.43 20.63 9.30
C GLU A 117 12.77 19.93 9.57
N ARG A 118 13.14 18.94 8.74
CA ARG A 118 14.46 18.28 8.82
C ARG A 118 15.60 19.27 8.60
N SER A 119 15.49 20.15 7.60
CA SER A 119 16.51 21.17 7.32
C SER A 119 16.71 22.13 8.51
N GLN A 120 15.62 22.62 9.09
CA GLN A 120 15.66 23.50 10.27
C GLN A 120 16.26 22.79 11.48
N THR A 121 15.85 21.54 11.72
CA THR A 121 16.36 20.71 12.81
C THR A 121 17.86 20.46 12.66
N CYS A 122 18.31 20.09 11.47
CA CYS A 122 19.72 19.91 11.14
C CYS A 122 20.51 21.20 11.34
N ALA A 123 20.00 22.35 10.88
CA ALA A 123 20.66 23.65 11.06
C ALA A 123 20.86 23.99 12.56
N LEU A 124 19.85 23.74 13.39
CA LEU A 124 19.95 23.94 14.84
C LEU A 124 20.96 22.97 15.48
N MET A 125 20.97 21.70 15.07
CA MET A 125 21.95 20.72 15.55
C MET A 125 23.38 21.11 15.17
N TRP A 126 23.60 21.52 13.92
CA TRP A 126 24.91 22.00 13.47
C TRP A 126 25.38 23.21 14.28
N LYS A 127 24.50 24.18 14.54
CA LYS A 127 24.83 25.33 15.40
C LYS A 127 25.27 24.90 16.81
N LYS A 128 24.63 23.86 17.38
CA LYS A 128 25.01 23.30 18.69
C LYS A 128 26.38 22.59 18.65
N VAL A 129 26.65 21.86 17.57
CA VAL A 129 27.95 21.20 17.34
C VAL A 129 29.06 22.25 17.24
N TYR A 130 28.89 23.26 16.38
CA TYR A 130 29.91 24.31 16.18
C TYR A 130 30.22 25.09 17.47
N SER A 131 29.19 25.51 18.20
CA SER A 131 29.37 26.21 19.49
C SER A 131 30.03 25.32 20.55
N THR A 132 29.71 24.02 20.57
CA THR A 132 30.36 23.08 21.48
C THR A 132 31.82 22.84 21.10
N ARG A 133 32.12 22.70 19.81
CA ARG A 133 33.48 22.56 19.27
C ARG A 133 34.35 23.76 19.66
N ALA A 134 33.86 24.98 19.45
CA ALA A 134 34.55 26.22 19.83
C ALA A 134 34.78 26.34 21.35
N ARG A 135 33.82 25.88 22.18
CA ARG A 135 34.00 25.90 23.64
C ARG A 135 35.03 24.88 24.13
N LEU A 136 35.11 23.72 23.46
CA LEU A 136 36.05 22.65 23.81
C LEU A 136 37.48 22.97 23.35
N GLU A 137 37.65 23.76 22.29
CA GLU A 137 38.94 24.17 21.73
C GLU A 137 39.95 24.64 22.78
N HIS A 138 39.53 25.46 23.73
CA HIS A 138 40.43 25.99 24.76
C HIS A 138 40.34 25.27 26.10
N LYS A 139 39.29 24.48 26.35
CA LYS A 139 39.02 23.88 27.67
C LYS A 139 39.39 22.41 27.76
N ASP A 140 39.21 21.66 26.68
CA ASP A 140 39.41 20.20 26.67
C ASP A 140 39.69 19.74 25.23
N PRO A 141 40.95 19.87 24.77
CA PRO A 141 41.33 19.55 23.41
C PRO A 141 41.09 18.08 23.09
N LEU A 142 41.20 17.18 24.07
CA LEU A 142 40.93 15.76 23.88
C LEU A 142 39.43 15.48 23.65
N ALA A 143 38.54 16.12 24.42
CA ALA A 143 37.11 16.02 24.18
C ALA A 143 36.69 16.63 22.83
N ARG A 144 37.41 17.65 22.34
CA ARG A 144 37.23 18.17 20.97
C ARG A 144 37.64 17.13 19.93
N SER A 145 38.81 16.50 20.07
CA SER A 145 39.25 15.47 19.11
C SER A 145 38.25 14.31 19.00
N VAL A 146 37.67 13.89 20.13
CA VAL A 146 36.59 12.87 20.13
C VAL A 146 35.35 13.36 19.37
N LEU A 147 34.96 14.63 19.52
CA LEU A 147 33.86 15.22 18.76
C LEU A 147 34.17 15.25 17.25
N ASP A 148 35.39 15.63 16.88
CA ASP A 148 35.81 15.74 15.48
C ASP A 148 35.82 14.38 14.79
N CYS A 149 36.34 13.32 15.43
CA CYS A 149 36.26 11.96 14.89
C CYS A 149 34.81 11.49 14.71
N MET A 150 33.91 11.81 15.65
CA MET A 150 32.48 11.47 15.50
C MET A 150 31.81 12.21 14.34
N LEU A 151 32.24 13.43 14.02
CA LEU A 151 31.71 14.19 12.88
C LEU A 151 32.26 13.72 11.54
N GLN A 152 33.47 13.17 11.54
CA GLN A 152 34.13 12.60 10.36
C GLN A 152 33.77 11.12 10.15
N GLU A 153 32.90 10.55 11.00
CA GLU A 153 32.55 9.13 11.02
C GLU A 153 33.76 8.20 11.20
N GLU A 154 34.84 8.72 11.77
CA GLU A 154 36.04 7.97 12.07
C GLU A 154 35.87 7.17 13.37
N PRO A 155 36.39 5.93 13.43
CA PRO A 155 36.30 5.14 14.64
C PRO A 155 37.14 5.81 15.72
N ILE A 156 36.54 6.09 16.88
CA ILE A 156 37.19 6.77 18.01
C ILE A 156 38.45 6.02 18.49
N THR A 157 38.58 4.73 18.19
CA THR A 157 39.78 3.93 18.45
C THR A 157 41.01 4.40 17.68
N SER A 158 40.85 5.07 16.54
CA SER A 158 41.96 5.69 15.78
C SER A 158 42.73 6.72 16.62
N LEU A 159 42.03 7.53 17.41
CA LEU A 159 42.64 8.48 18.36
C LEU A 159 43.55 7.80 19.38
N ARG A 160 43.25 6.54 19.73
CA ARG A 160 44.09 5.76 20.65
C ARG A 160 45.43 5.43 20.01
N ASP A 161 45.37 4.99 18.75
CA ASP A 161 46.52 4.50 18.01
C ASP A 161 47.41 5.68 17.56
N ASP A 162 46.82 6.84 17.25
CA ASP A 162 47.54 8.04 16.81
C ASP A 162 48.10 8.90 17.95
N SER A 163 47.45 8.90 19.13
CA SER A 163 47.80 9.81 20.24
C SER A 163 48.34 9.10 21.49
N GLY A 164 48.39 7.76 21.50
CA GLY A 164 48.91 6.97 22.61
C GLY A 164 48.09 7.05 23.91
N ILE A 165 46.80 7.41 23.80
CA ILE A 165 45.92 7.73 24.93
C ILE A 165 45.34 6.44 25.55
N GLY A 166 45.22 6.40 26.87
CA GLY A 166 44.63 5.25 27.57
C GLY A 166 43.12 5.11 27.33
N SER A 167 42.60 3.88 27.32
CA SER A 167 41.16 3.62 27.13
C SER A 167 40.27 4.33 28.16
N ALA A 168 40.73 4.44 29.41
CA ALA A 168 40.04 5.16 30.47
C ALA A 168 39.97 6.67 30.24
N GLU A 169 41.03 7.26 29.67
CA GLU A 169 41.10 8.70 29.39
C GLU A 169 40.20 9.08 28.21
N LEU A 170 40.13 8.21 27.20
CA LEU A 170 39.27 8.36 26.04
C LEU A 170 37.78 8.29 26.44
N GLU A 171 37.40 7.33 27.28
CA GLU A 171 36.04 7.25 27.82
C GLU A 171 35.70 8.45 28.72
N ALA A 172 36.66 8.95 29.50
CA ALA A 172 36.47 10.17 30.28
C ALA A 172 36.26 11.40 29.36
N ALA A 173 37.04 11.53 28.29
CA ALA A 173 36.90 12.60 27.31
C ALA A 173 35.56 12.54 26.57
N ARG A 174 35.12 11.35 26.17
CA ARG A 174 33.79 11.12 25.58
C ARG A 174 32.67 11.56 26.51
N LYS A 175 32.74 11.21 27.81
CA LYS A 175 31.76 11.66 28.82
C LYS A 175 31.75 13.18 28.98
N ARG A 176 32.92 13.85 28.95
CA ARG A 176 33.02 15.31 29.04
C ARG A 176 32.47 15.99 27.79
N MET A 177 32.75 15.47 26.60
CA MET A 177 32.18 15.90 25.32
C MET A 177 30.64 15.80 25.33
N LEU A 178 30.07 14.66 25.74
CA LEU A 178 28.62 14.47 25.82
C LEU A 178 27.96 15.43 26.82
N ARG A 179 28.61 15.68 27.96
CA ARG A 179 28.16 16.69 28.93
C ARG A 179 28.20 18.09 28.32
N ALA A 180 29.24 18.40 27.56
CA ALA A 180 29.35 19.67 26.86
C ALA A 180 28.19 19.86 25.86
N LEU A 181 27.92 18.87 24.99
CA LEU A 181 26.79 18.92 24.05
C LEU A 181 25.45 19.11 24.77
N LYS A 182 25.22 18.40 25.87
CA LYS A 182 23.98 18.50 26.67
C LYS A 182 23.81 19.89 27.30
N ASN A 183 24.89 20.49 27.79
CA ASN A 183 24.85 21.80 28.45
C ASN A 183 24.67 22.96 27.47
N THR A 184 25.07 22.81 26.21
CA THR A 184 24.83 23.81 25.15
C THR A 184 23.35 23.88 24.75
N GLY A 185 22.52 22.90 25.14
CA GLY A 185 21.08 22.88 24.86
C GLY A 185 20.18 23.42 25.98
N ARG A 186 20.74 23.98 27.07
CA ARG A 186 19.99 24.59 28.19
C ARG A 186 20.03 26.13 28.21
N LEU A 187 20.63 26.73 27.18
CA LEU A 187 20.57 28.16 26.85
C LEU A 187 19.68 28.31 25.62
#